data_AF-A0A376KM46-F1
#
_entry.id   AF-A0A376KM46-F1
#
_cell.length_a   1.000
_cell.length_b   1.000
_cell.length_c   1.000
_cell.angle_alpha   90.00
_cell.angle_beta   90.00
_cell.angle_gamma   90.00
#
_symmetry.space_group_name_H-M   'P 1'
#
loop_
_entity.id
_entity.type
_entity.pdbx_description
1 polymer ?
#
loop_
_entity_poly.entity_id
_entity_poly.type
_entity_poly.pdbx_seq_one_letter_code
_entity_poly.pdbx_strand_id
1 'polypeptide(L)' 'MTFWTGGAHGVPREITKEVLPGKYYPNHEAVDFYGHYKEDIKLFAEMGFKCFRTSIAWTRIFSKR' A
#
# COMPACT_ATOMS: atom_id res chain seq x y z
N MET A 1 5.03 8.71 -9.47
CA MET A 1 4.31 7.57 -8.86
C MET A 1 3.30 7.07 -9.89
N THR A 2 3.37 5.83 -10.33
CA THR A 2 2.41 5.24 -11.27
C THR A 2 1.24 4.65 -10.49
N PHE A 3 0.00 4.98 -10.88
CA PHE A 3 -1.21 4.48 -10.23
C PHE A 3 -1.71 3.24 -10.98
N TRP A 4 -1.93 2.16 -10.22
CA TRP A 4 -2.40 0.89 -10.76
C TRP A 4 -3.83 0.66 -10.33
N THR A 5 -4.71 0.45 -11.30
CA THR A 5 -6.10 0.06 -11.04
C THR A 5 -6.19 -1.38 -10.53
N GLY A 6 -7.23 -1.67 -9.75
CA GLY A 6 -7.52 -3.03 -9.29
C GLY A 6 -7.72 -3.98 -10.48
N GLY A 7 -6.97 -5.09 -10.49
CA GLY A 7 -7.16 -6.13 -11.50
C GLY A 7 -8.16 -7.18 -11.02
N ALA A 8 -9.06 -7.62 -11.91
CA ALA A 8 -9.97 -8.74 -11.71
C ALA A 8 -9.68 -9.84 -12.73
N HIS A 9 -10.12 -11.07 -12.49
CA HIS A 9 -9.92 -12.19 -13.43
C HIS A 9 -10.54 -11.85 -14.79
N GLY A 10 -9.70 -11.70 -15.83
CA GLY A 10 -10.11 -11.31 -17.19
C GLY A 10 -10.13 -9.80 -17.48
N VAL A 11 -9.79 -8.94 -16.51
CA VAL A 11 -9.72 -7.47 -16.70
C VAL A 11 -8.26 -7.01 -16.65
N PRO A 12 -7.71 -6.45 -17.75
CA PRO A 12 -6.35 -5.93 -17.75
C PRO A 12 -6.23 -4.72 -16.80
N ARG A 13 -5.12 -4.63 -16.08
CA ARG A 13 -4.82 -3.48 -15.22
C ARG A 13 -4.45 -2.28 -16.08
N GLU A 14 -5.10 -1.16 -15.82
CA GLU A 14 -4.73 0.12 -16.40
C GLU A 14 -3.71 0.84 -15.52
N ILE A 15 -2.68 1.39 -16.17
CA ILE A 15 -1.66 2.23 -15.56
C ILE A 15 -2.02 3.68 -15.84
N THR A 16 -2.38 4.44 -14.81
CA THR A 16 -2.70 5.86 -14.95
C THR A 16 -1.59 6.73 -14.33
N LYS A 17 -1.32 7.89 -14.95
CA LYS A 17 -0.37 8.88 -14.42
C LYS A 17 -0.96 9.69 -13.27
N GLU A 18 -2.28 9.80 -13.22
CA GLU A 18 -3.05 10.54 -12.22
C GLU A 18 -4.17 9.66 -11.68
N VAL A 19 -4.72 10.04 -10.52
CA VAL A 19 -5.87 9.38 -9.91
C VAL A 19 -7.12 9.82 -10.68
N LEU A 20 -7.76 8.89 -11.39
CA LEU A 20 -8.98 9.18 -12.11
C LEU A 20 -10.21 8.96 -11.22
N PRO A 21 -11.17 9.90 -11.19
CA PRO A 21 -12.43 9.72 -10.48
C PRO A 21 -13.20 8.52 -11.07
N GLY A 22 -13.72 7.65 -10.21
CA GLY A 22 -14.46 6.44 -10.62
C GLY A 22 -13.61 5.19 -10.83
N LYS A 23 -12.28 5.27 -10.71
CA LYS A 23 -11.39 4.09 -10.76
C LYS A 23 -10.95 3.68 -9.35
N TYR A 24 -11.02 2.38 -9.08
CA TYR A 24 -10.55 1.82 -7.82
C TYR A 24 -9.04 1.59 -7.87
N TYR A 25 -8.31 2.27 -6.99
CA TYR A 25 -6.86 2.15 -6.82
C TYR A 25 -6.59 1.45 -5.47
N PRO A 26 -6.34 0.13 -5.47
CA PRO A 26 -6.17 -0.64 -4.22
C PRO A 26 -5.05 -0.10 -3.33
N ASN A 27 -4.04 0.56 -3.92
CA ASN A 27 -2.91 1.12 -3.21
C ASN A 27 -3.26 2.35 -2.33
N HIS A 28 -4.43 2.96 -2.48
CA HIS A 28 -4.82 4.10 -1.66
C HIS A 28 -5.19 3.71 -0.23
N GLU A 29 -5.84 2.56 -0.07
CA GLU A 29 -6.29 2.05 1.23
C GLU A 29 -5.43 0.86 1.69
N ALA A 30 -4.96 0.04 0.74
CA ALA A 30 -4.21 -1.18 1.01
C ALA A 30 -4.91 -2.02 2.11
N VAL A 31 -4.21 -2.31 3.20
CA VAL A 31 -4.75 -2.99 4.39
C VAL A 31 -4.76 -2.07 5.63
N ASP A 32 -4.70 -0.75 5.42
CA ASP A 32 -4.55 0.28 6.46
C ASP A 32 -3.47 0.01 7.52
N PHE A 33 -2.31 -0.48 7.08
CA PHE A 33 -1.15 -0.63 7.96
C PHE A 33 -0.70 0.70 8.58
N TYR A 34 -1.08 1.85 7.99
CA TYR A 34 -0.69 3.15 8.54
C TYR A 34 -1.45 3.50 9.83
N GLY A 35 -2.74 3.18 9.90
CA GLY A 35 -3.54 3.34 11.11
C GLY A 35 -3.28 2.24 12.15
N HIS A 36 -3.05 1.01 11.71
CA HIS A 36 -3.05 -0.20 12.56
C HIS A 36 -1.66 -0.78 12.87
N TYR A 37 -0.57 -0.07 12.54
CA TYR A 37 0.79 -0.61 12.69
C TYR A 37 1.12 -1.06 14.12
N LYS A 38 0.51 -0.47 15.16
CA LYS A 38 0.79 -0.82 16.56
C LYS A 38 0.17 -2.17 16.92
N GLU A 39 -1.06 -2.39 16.49
CA GLU A 39 -1.81 -3.63 16.66
C GLU A 39 -1.13 -4.76 15.86
N ASP A 40 -0.73 -4.48 14.62
CA ASP A 40 -0.03 -5.46 13.78
C ASP A 40 1.34 -5.84 14.35
N ILE A 41 2.10 -4.88 14.88
CA ILE A 41 3.38 -5.17 15.56
C ILE A 41 3.16 -6.03 16.81
N LYS A 42 2.06 -5.82 17.55
CA LYS A 42 1.72 -6.66 18.70
C LYS A 42 1.46 -8.10 18.26
N LEU A 43 0.74 -8.31 17.16
CA LEU A 43 0.52 -9.64 16.58
C LEU A 43 1.85 -10.28 16.13
N PHE A 44 2.76 -9.51 15.51
CA PHE A 44 4.09 -10.01 15.15
C PHE A 44 4.94 -10.40 16.37
N ALA A 45 4.79 -9.68 17.48
CA ALA A 45 5.45 -10.00 18.75
C ALA A 45 4.87 -11.28 19.38
N GLU A 46 3.55 -11.48 19.33
CA GLU A 46 2.89 -12.72 19.79
C GLU A 46 3.36 -13.95 18.99
N MET A 47 3.64 -13.80 17.70
CA MET A 47 4.22 -14.84 16.86
C MET A 47 5.73 -15.06 17.07
N GLY A 48 6.39 -14.24 17.90
CA GLY A 48 7.81 -14.38 18.23
C GLY A 48 8.79 -13.85 17.16
N PHE A 49 8.35 -12.90 16.33
CA PHE A 49 9.22 -12.32 15.29
C PHE A 49 10.35 -11.50 15.93
N LYS A 50 11.60 -11.84 15.62
CA LYS A 50 12.78 -11.08 16.08
C LYS A 50 13.14 -9.90 15.17
N CYS A 51 12.66 -9.92 13.94
CA CYS A 51 12.86 -8.84 12.98
C CYS A 51 11.64 -8.70 12.07
N PHE A 52 11.30 -7.46 11.74
CA PHE A 52 10.23 -7.13 10.81
C PHE A 52 10.80 -6.30 9.67
N ARG A 53 10.69 -6.81 8.45
CA ARG A 53 11.16 -6.12 7.24
C ARG A 53 9.98 -5.43 6.57
N THR A 54 10.00 -4.10 6.55
CA THR A 54 9.09 -3.29 5.74
C THR A 54 9.88 -2.30 4.88
N SER A 55 9.28 -1.84 3.78
CA SER A 55 9.86 -0.82 2.91
C SER A 55 9.28 0.55 3.26
N ILE A 56 10.15 1.56 3.43
CA ILE A 56 9.69 2.93 3.62
C ILE A 56 9.25 3.52 2.28
N ALA A 57 8.01 3.99 2.21
CA ALA A 57 7.48 4.62 1.01
C ALA A 57 8.25 5.91 0.69
N TRP A 58 8.98 5.92 -0.43
CA TRP A 58 9.84 7.04 -0.83
C TRP A 58 9.07 8.36 -0.97
N THR A 59 7.84 8.32 -1.48
CA THR A 59 6.96 9.50 -1.63
C THR A 59 6.60 10.16 -0.30
N ARG A 60 6.75 9.45 0.83
CA ARG A 60 6.56 10.01 2.17
C ARG A 60 7.81 10.74 2.70
N ILE A 61 8.99 10.40 2.19
CA ILE A 61 10.25 11.07 2.54
C ILE A 61 10.49 12.26 1.59
N PHE A 62 10.37 12.02 0.28
CA PHE A 62 10.54 13.02 -0.77
C PHE A 62 9.28 13.07 -1.64
N SER A 63 8.36 13.95 -1.28
CA SER A 63 7.08 14.14 -1.97
C SER A 63 7.22 14.87 -3.32
N LYS A 64 8.29 15.65 -3.49
CA LYS A 64 8.63 16.31 -4.76
C LYS A 64 10.13 16.25 -5.01
N ARG A 65 10.50 15.74 -6.17
CA ARG A 65 11.69 16.12 -6.91
C ARG A 65 11.29 16.30 -8.36
#